data_AF-A0A1F6Q735-F1
#
_entry.id   AF-A0A1F6Q735-F1
#
_cell.length_a   1.000
_cell.length_b   1.000
_cell.length_c   1.000
_cell.angle_alpha   90.00
_cell.angle_beta   90.00
_cell.angle_gamma   90.00
#
_symmetry.space_group_name_H-M   'P 1'
#
loop_
_entity.id
_entity.type
_entity.pdbx_description
1 polymer ?
#
loop_
_entity_poly.entity_id
_entity_poly.type
_entity_poly.pdbx_seq_one_letter_code
_entity_poly.pdbx_strand_id
1 'polypeptide(L)'
;MKKLFGLILILLIFVSFNLFVVSDPVSSAAKSKGLDEEQVKQLEQNVDALVKKVYASGLFSPQDAEMLVDIKTKLDSVIGTNTKDPMYARLFFNTGYILKEREYVDEAIQYFNLVGEKFPETPYAKRAESELKKLGVKSEGEAEAEGEEPEEEKEE
;
A
#
# COMPACT_ATOMS: atom_id res chain seq x y z
N MET A 1 7.40 -43.34 -40.72
CA MET A 1 6.45 -42.24 -40.97
C MET A 1 5.25 -42.21 -40.03
N LYS A 2 4.58 -43.35 -39.72
CA LYS A 2 3.41 -43.38 -38.81
C LYS A 2 3.67 -42.85 -37.38
N LYS A 3 4.86 -43.07 -36.81
CA LYS A 3 5.23 -42.59 -35.47
C LYS A 3 5.56 -41.07 -35.42
N LEU A 4 5.97 -40.49 -36.55
CA LEU A 4 6.23 -39.04 -36.64
C LEU A 4 4.92 -38.25 -36.70
N PHE A 5 3.91 -38.82 -37.37
CA PHE A 5 2.58 -38.21 -37.50
C PHE A 5 1.83 -38.13 -36.16
N GLY A 6 1.95 -39.15 -35.31
CA GLY A 6 1.36 -39.13 -33.97
C GLY A 6 1.98 -38.08 -33.05
N LEU A 7 3.29 -37.84 -33.18
CA LEU A 7 4.01 -36.86 -32.35
C LEU A 7 3.70 -35.41 -32.76
N ILE A 8 3.49 -35.17 -34.06
CA ILE A 8 3.02 -33.88 -34.59
C ILE A 8 1.56 -33.59 -34.17
N LEU A 9 0.71 -34.62 -34.13
CA LEU A 9 -0.68 -34.47 -33.69
C LEU A 9 -0.78 -34.08 -32.20
N ILE A 10 0.08 -34.66 -31.35
CA ILE A 10 0.12 -34.34 -29.91
C ILE A 10 0.65 -32.92 -29.67
N LEU A 11 1.65 -32.47 -30.44
CA LEU A 11 2.16 -31.09 -30.38
C LEU A 11 1.10 -30.06 -30.79
N LEU A 12 0.30 -30.34 -31.81
CA LEU A 12 -0.78 -29.44 -32.25
C LEU A 12 -1.92 -29.32 -31.23
N ILE A 13 -2.21 -30.38 -30.47
CA ILE A 13 -3.20 -30.35 -29.38
C ILE A 13 -2.67 -29.54 -28.18
N PHE A 14 -1.36 -29.61 -27.89
CA PHE A 14 -0.75 -28.84 -26.81
C PHE A 14 -0.63 -27.33 -27.12
N VAL A 15 -0.45 -26.98 -28.40
CA VAL A 15 -0.43 -25.57 -28.86
C VAL A 15 -1.83 -24.96 -28.84
N SER A 16 -2.89 -25.74 -29.11
CA SER A 16 -4.27 -25.25 -29.09
C SER A 16 -4.87 -25.10 -27.69
N PHE A 17 -4.25 -25.66 -26.65
CA PHE A 17 -4.67 -25.46 -25.25
C PHE A 17 -4.14 -24.16 -24.61
N ASN A 18 -3.25 -23.42 -25.28
CA ASN A 18 -2.70 -22.15 -24.77
C ASN A 18 -3.42 -20.90 -25.31
N LEU A 19 -4.62 -21.04 -25.89
CA LEU A 19 -5.44 -19.91 -26.35
C LEU A 19 -6.68 -19.64 -25.48
N PHE A 20 -6.67 -20.08 -24.22
CA PHE A 20 -7.56 -19.47 -23.24
C PHE A 20 -6.91 -18.18 -22.71
N VAL A 21 -6.92 -17.15 -23.56
CA VAL A 21 -6.80 -15.78 -23.08
C VAL A 21 -8.08 -15.52 -22.32
N VAL A 22 -7.98 -15.52 -20.98
CA VAL A 22 -8.96 -14.86 -20.13
C VAL A 22 -9.04 -13.43 -20.62
N SER A 23 -10.05 -13.16 -21.43
CA SER A 23 -10.43 -11.81 -21.76
C SER A 23 -11.20 -11.34 -20.54
N ASP A 24 -10.48 -10.83 -19.54
CA ASP A 24 -11.14 -10.00 -18.54
C ASP A 24 -11.88 -8.92 -19.33
N PRO A 25 -13.20 -8.74 -19.12
CA PRO A 25 -13.86 -7.59 -19.70
C PRO A 25 -13.14 -6.37 -19.13
N VAL A 26 -12.32 -5.71 -19.95
CA VAL A 26 -11.88 -4.35 -19.72
C VAL A 26 -13.15 -3.52 -19.63
N SER A 27 -13.65 -3.40 -18.41
CA SER A 27 -14.82 -2.63 -18.08
C SER A 27 -14.51 -1.20 -18.47
N SER A 28 -15.14 -0.78 -19.56
CA SER A 28 -15.13 0.58 -20.04
C SER A 28 -15.56 1.52 -18.91
N ALA A 29 -14.63 2.38 -18.48
CA ALA A 29 -14.85 3.72 -17.96
C ALA A 29 -16.23 3.99 -17.34
N ALA A 30 -16.41 3.59 -16.08
CA ALA A 30 -17.31 4.29 -15.16
C ALA A 30 -16.45 5.10 -14.19
N LYS A 31 -16.60 6.43 -14.22
CA LYS A 31 -16.04 7.35 -13.24
C LYS A 31 -16.29 6.85 -11.80
N SER A 32 -15.21 6.60 -11.06
CA SER A 32 -15.11 6.59 -9.59
C SER A 32 -16.32 6.07 -8.80
N LYS A 33 -16.76 4.84 -9.05
CA LYS A 33 -17.39 4.08 -7.96
C LYS A 33 -16.24 3.51 -7.15
N GLY A 34 -16.12 3.92 -5.89
CA GLY A 34 -15.14 3.32 -4.98
C GLY A 34 -15.30 1.81 -4.87
N LEU A 35 -14.46 1.18 -4.05
CA LEU A 35 -14.53 -0.27 -3.81
C LEU A 35 -15.93 -0.67 -3.32
N ASP A 36 -16.44 -1.81 -3.80
CA ASP A 36 -17.66 -2.40 -3.23
C ASP A 36 -17.40 -3.01 -1.85
N GLU A 37 -18.47 -3.39 -1.14
CA GLU A 37 -18.40 -3.88 0.24
C GLU A 37 -17.54 -5.15 0.38
N GLU A 38 -17.60 -6.05 -0.60
CA GLU A 38 -16.82 -7.29 -0.57
C GLU A 38 -15.34 -7.01 -0.84
N GLN A 39 -15.04 -6.12 -1.79
CA GLN A 39 -13.68 -5.66 -2.06
C GLN A 39 -13.06 -4.98 -0.84
N VAL A 40 -13.84 -4.14 -0.14
CA VAL A 40 -13.44 -3.49 1.12
C VAL A 40 -13.14 -4.52 2.20
N LYS A 41 -14.01 -5.52 2.37
CA LYS A 41 -13.84 -6.56 3.38
C LYS A 41 -12.61 -7.43 3.11
N GLN A 42 -12.38 -7.80 1.86
CA GLN A 42 -11.16 -8.53 1.46
C GLN A 42 -9.91 -7.69 1.69
N LEU A 43 -9.98 -6.39 1.37
CA LEU A 43 -8.90 -5.46 1.62
C LEU A 43 -8.56 -5.37 3.12
N GLU A 44 -9.57 -5.27 3.98
CA GLU A 44 -9.39 -5.28 5.44
C GLU A 44 -8.72 -6.58 5.92
N GLN A 45 -9.20 -7.74 5.46
CA GLN A 45 -8.64 -9.04 5.82
C GLN A 45 -7.17 -9.19 5.41
N ASN A 46 -6.83 -8.74 4.20
CA ASN A 46 -5.47 -8.80 3.67
C ASN A 46 -4.54 -7.86 4.45
N VAL A 47 -4.97 -6.63 4.71
CA VAL A 47 -4.21 -5.68 5.55
C VAL A 47 -3.96 -6.29 6.94
N ASP A 48 -4.99 -6.84 7.59
CA ASP A 48 -4.86 -7.44 8.92
C ASP A 48 -3.93 -8.66 8.94
N ALA A 49 -3.93 -9.46 7.87
CA ALA A 49 -3.01 -10.58 7.73
C ALA A 49 -1.54 -10.10 7.67
N LEU A 50 -1.26 -9.07 6.86
CA LEU A 50 0.09 -8.52 6.75
C LEU A 50 0.53 -7.78 8.02
N VAL A 51 -0.36 -7.01 8.65
CA VAL A 51 -0.09 -6.35 9.94
C VAL A 51 0.29 -7.37 11.01
N LYS A 52 -0.42 -8.50 11.11
CA LYS A 52 -0.07 -9.58 12.05
C LYS A 52 1.33 -10.13 11.79
N LYS A 53 1.73 -10.29 10.52
CA LYS A 53 3.08 -10.73 10.15
C LYS A 53 4.13 -9.71 10.56
N VAL A 54 3.89 -8.43 10.30
CA VAL A 54 4.77 -7.34 10.75
C VAL A 54 4.97 -7.39 12.26
N TYR A 55 3.89 -7.46 13.05
CA TYR A 55 3.99 -7.54 14.52
C TYR A 55 4.69 -8.81 15.01
N ALA A 56 4.51 -9.93 14.33
CA ALA A 56 5.22 -11.16 14.62
C ALA A 56 6.69 -11.16 14.15
N SER A 57 7.18 -10.06 13.57
CA SER A 57 8.50 -9.98 12.90
C SER A 57 8.69 -11.09 11.85
N GLY A 58 7.60 -11.50 11.20
CA GLY A 58 7.58 -12.55 10.21
C GLY A 58 8.12 -12.08 8.86
N LEU A 59 8.91 -12.92 8.20
CA LEU A 59 9.33 -12.68 6.83
C LEU A 59 8.13 -12.74 5.88
N PHE A 60 8.03 -11.77 4.97
CA PHE A 60 7.04 -11.83 3.89
C PHE A 60 7.46 -12.87 2.87
N SER A 61 6.55 -13.77 2.54
CA SER A 61 6.67 -14.64 1.38
C SER A 61 6.42 -13.85 0.07
N PRO A 62 6.69 -14.44 -1.11
CA PRO A 62 6.29 -13.85 -2.38
C PRO A 62 4.79 -13.51 -2.43
N GLN A 63 3.93 -14.37 -1.85
CA GLN A 63 2.49 -14.13 -1.80
C GLN A 63 2.12 -12.93 -0.91
N ASP A 64 2.84 -12.72 0.20
CA ASP A 64 2.63 -11.54 1.04
C ASP A 64 3.03 -10.25 0.30
N ALA A 65 4.08 -10.30 -0.52
CA ALA A 65 4.49 -9.17 -1.35
C ALA A 65 3.46 -8.86 -2.45
N GLU A 66 2.92 -9.88 -3.14
CA GLU A 66 1.83 -9.73 -4.10
C GLU A 66 0.57 -9.15 -3.44
N MET A 67 0.24 -9.63 -2.23
CA MET A 67 -0.87 -9.11 -1.43
C MET A 67 -0.70 -7.63 -1.10
N LEU A 68 0.52 -7.20 -0.73
CA LEU A 68 0.80 -5.78 -0.48
C LEU A 68 0.61 -4.93 -1.75
N VAL A 69 1.02 -5.43 -2.91
CA VAL A 69 0.81 -4.75 -4.20
C VAL A 69 -0.68 -4.59 -4.52
N ASP A 70 -1.48 -5.64 -4.32
CA ASP A 70 -2.93 -5.59 -4.51
C ASP A 70 -3.61 -4.59 -3.55
N ILE A 71 -3.22 -4.61 -2.27
CA ILE A 71 -3.68 -3.66 -1.26
C ILE A 71 -3.43 -2.21 -1.72
N LYS A 72 -2.20 -1.91 -2.14
CA LYS A 72 -1.84 -0.56 -2.62
C LYS A 72 -2.65 -0.16 -3.83
N THR A 73 -2.72 -1.03 -4.84
CA THR A 73 -3.47 -0.77 -6.09
C THR A 73 -4.93 -0.42 -5.80
N LYS A 74 -5.57 -1.16 -4.88
CA LYS A 74 -6.95 -0.91 -4.47
C LYS A 74 -7.09 0.40 -3.68
N LEU A 75 -6.20 0.66 -2.73
CA LEU A 75 -6.22 1.90 -1.94
C LEU A 75 -5.95 3.14 -2.82
N ASP A 76 -4.98 3.08 -3.73
CA ASP A 76 -4.64 4.17 -4.64
C ASP A 76 -5.83 4.53 -5.55
N SER A 77 -6.62 3.53 -5.96
CA SER A 77 -7.84 3.73 -6.77
C SER A 77 -8.90 4.58 -6.07
N VAL A 78 -8.90 4.64 -4.73
CA VAL A 78 -9.87 5.41 -3.94
C VAL A 78 -9.33 6.74 -3.43
N ILE A 79 -8.02 7.02 -3.55
CA ILE A 79 -7.40 8.29 -3.09
C ILE A 79 -8.09 9.49 -3.76
N GLY A 80 -8.35 9.42 -5.06
CA GLY A 80 -9.01 10.48 -5.83
C GLY A 80 -10.51 10.65 -5.54
N THR A 81 -11.08 9.82 -4.66
CA THR A 81 -12.50 9.90 -4.30
C THR A 81 -12.72 10.81 -3.09
N ASN A 82 -13.95 11.32 -2.94
CA ASN A 82 -14.39 12.08 -1.75
C ASN A 82 -14.85 11.17 -0.60
N THR A 83 -14.26 9.98 -0.46
CA THR A 83 -14.60 9.10 0.67
C THR A 83 -14.19 9.75 1.99
N LYS A 84 -15.13 9.79 2.94
CA LYS A 84 -14.90 10.24 4.33
C LYS A 84 -15.10 9.12 5.33
N ASP A 85 -15.24 7.88 4.84
CA ASP A 85 -15.45 6.73 5.71
C ASP A 85 -14.19 6.53 6.58
N PRO A 86 -14.31 6.63 7.91
CA PRO A 86 -13.19 6.50 8.84
C PRO A 86 -12.45 5.16 8.74
N MET A 87 -13.08 4.11 8.20
CA MET A 87 -12.43 2.83 8.00
C MET A 87 -11.25 2.95 7.01
N TYR A 88 -11.34 3.80 5.98
CA TYR A 88 -10.22 4.04 5.07
C TYR A 88 -9.02 4.66 5.79
N ALA A 89 -9.23 5.47 6.84
CA ALA A 89 -8.13 6.01 7.64
C ALA A 89 -7.30 4.89 8.29
N ARG A 90 -7.96 3.83 8.80
CA ARG A 90 -7.28 2.65 9.32
C ARG A 90 -6.51 1.91 8.23
N LEU A 91 -7.13 1.71 7.06
CA LEU A 91 -6.50 0.97 5.96
C LEU A 91 -5.27 1.71 5.42
N PHE A 92 -5.36 3.02 5.18
CA PHE A 92 -4.23 3.83 4.77
C PHE A 92 -3.12 3.83 5.82
N PHE A 93 -3.46 4.04 7.10
CA PHE A 93 -2.47 4.03 8.19
C PHE A 93 -1.75 2.67 8.29
N ASN A 94 -2.50 1.57 8.33
CA ASN A 94 -1.92 0.24 8.47
C ASN A 94 -1.07 -0.15 7.25
N THR A 95 -1.48 0.21 6.04
CA THR A 95 -0.67 0.00 4.83
C THR A 95 0.61 0.83 4.89
N GLY A 96 0.54 2.10 5.30
CA GLY A 96 1.73 2.93 5.53
C GLY A 96 2.67 2.33 6.57
N TYR A 97 2.12 1.77 7.66
CA TYR A 97 2.91 1.07 8.67
C TYR A 97 3.59 -0.19 8.11
N ILE A 98 2.88 -1.01 7.33
CA ILE A 98 3.49 -2.16 6.64
C ILE A 98 4.63 -1.68 5.73
N LEU A 99 4.41 -0.66 4.91
CA LEU A 99 5.42 -0.12 3.99
C LEU A 99 6.67 0.35 4.74
N LYS A 100 6.50 1.06 5.86
CA LYS A 100 7.59 1.53 6.72
C LYS A 100 8.44 0.37 7.23
N GLU A 101 7.80 -0.65 7.79
CA GLU A 101 8.47 -1.85 8.34
C GLU A 101 9.11 -2.71 7.23
N ARG A 102 8.76 -2.44 5.98
CA ARG A 102 9.34 -3.05 4.77
C ARG A 102 10.35 -2.13 4.07
N GLU A 103 10.76 -1.04 4.72
CA GLU A 103 11.73 -0.05 4.25
C GLU A 103 11.31 0.76 3.00
N TYR A 104 10.03 0.70 2.62
CA TYR A 104 9.44 1.57 1.59
C TYR A 104 9.03 2.91 2.22
N VAL A 105 10.02 3.64 2.75
CA VAL A 105 9.82 4.82 3.61
C VAL A 105 9.07 5.94 2.89
N ASP A 106 9.41 6.25 1.64
CA ASP A 106 8.78 7.33 0.87
C ASP A 106 7.27 7.08 0.68
N GLU A 107 6.89 5.84 0.38
CA GLU A 107 5.49 5.46 0.21
C GLU A 107 4.76 5.46 1.56
N ALA A 108 5.42 5.03 2.63
CA ALA A 108 4.86 5.10 3.98
C ALA A 108 4.51 6.55 4.37
N ILE A 109 5.41 7.50 4.09
CA ILE A 109 5.19 8.94 4.32
C ILE A 109 3.95 9.44 3.56
N GLN A 110 3.81 9.06 2.28
CA GLN A 110 2.64 9.45 1.47
C GLN A 110 1.34 8.96 2.11
N TYR A 111 1.30 7.69 2.53
CA TYR A 111 0.12 7.11 3.18
C TYR A 111 -0.18 7.77 4.52
N PHE A 112 0.84 8.12 5.33
CA PHE A 112 0.63 8.83 6.60
C PHE A 112 0.13 10.26 6.39
N ASN A 113 0.71 11.02 5.45
CA ASN A 113 0.22 12.37 5.10
C ASN A 113 -1.23 12.31 4.65
N LEU A 114 -1.58 11.35 3.79
CA LEU A 114 -2.95 11.16 3.31
C LEU A 114 -3.95 10.93 4.46
N VAL A 115 -3.56 10.19 5.50
CA VAL A 115 -4.40 9.97 6.68
C VAL A 115 -4.69 11.31 7.39
N GLY A 116 -3.66 12.15 7.58
CA GLY A 116 -3.83 13.48 8.17
C GLY A 116 -4.69 14.42 7.31
N GLU A 117 -4.47 14.42 6.00
CA GLU A 117 -5.16 15.30 5.06
C GLU A 117 -6.65 14.95 4.89
N LYS A 118 -6.96 13.66 4.70
CA LYS A 118 -8.33 13.21 4.38
C LYS A 118 -9.14 12.82 5.60
N PHE A 119 -8.49 12.42 6.68
CA PHE A 119 -9.16 11.86 7.86
C PHE A 119 -8.68 12.48 9.19
N PRO A 120 -8.61 13.83 9.31
CA PRO A 120 -8.01 14.53 10.44
C PRO A 120 -8.70 14.22 11.79
N GLU A 121 -10.00 13.93 11.77
CA GLU A 121 -10.79 13.65 12.98
C GLU A 121 -10.63 12.23 13.52
N THR A 122 -9.88 11.36 12.82
CA THR A 122 -9.69 9.97 13.23
C THR A 122 -8.52 9.82 14.18
N PRO A 123 -8.52 8.82 15.09
CA PRO A 123 -7.35 8.54 15.93
C PRO A 123 -6.11 8.16 15.11
N TYR A 124 -6.28 7.77 13.84
CA TYR A 124 -5.19 7.43 12.94
C TYR A 124 -4.42 8.66 12.45
N ALA A 125 -5.03 9.85 12.38
CA ALA A 125 -4.32 11.08 12.01
C ALA A 125 -3.20 11.40 12.99
N LYS A 126 -3.49 11.39 14.31
CA LYS A 126 -2.47 11.59 15.36
C LYS A 126 -1.38 10.53 15.35
N ARG A 127 -1.74 9.28 15.02
CA ARG A 127 -0.76 8.19 14.91
C ARG A 127 0.12 8.37 13.68
N ALA A 128 -0.45 8.77 12.55
CA ALA A 128 0.27 9.06 11.32
C ALA A 128 1.27 10.20 11.53
N GLU A 129 0.85 11.29 12.19
CA GLU A 129 1.73 12.39 12.59
C GLU A 129 2.92 11.91 13.46
N SER A 130 2.64 11.04 14.44
CA SER A 130 3.70 10.47 15.26
C SER A 130 4.70 9.63 14.45
N GLU A 131 4.23 8.83 13.49
CA GLU A 131 5.10 8.06 12.61
C GLU A 131 5.89 8.96 11.65
N LEU A 132 5.28 10.01 11.08
CA LEU A 132 5.95 11.02 10.26
C LEU A 132 7.09 11.69 11.02
N LYS A 133 6.85 12.08 12.27
CA LYS A 133 7.89 12.66 13.14
C LYS A 133 9.04 11.70 13.40
N LYS A 134 8.76 10.41 13.65
CA LYS A 134 9.79 9.36 13.81
C LYS A 134 10.61 9.17 12.53
N LEU A 135 10.01 9.42 11.37
CA LEU A 135 10.68 9.37 10.06
C LEU A 135 11.42 10.68 9.71
N GLY A 136 11.44 11.67 10.60
CA GLY A 136 12.11 12.95 10.39
C GLY A 136 11.37 13.91 9.46
N VAL A 137 10.09 13.63 9.16
CA VAL A 137 9.23 14.57 8.42
C VAL A 137 8.81 15.67 9.38
N LYS A 138 9.30 16.89 9.14
CA LYS A 138 8.94 18.07 9.92
C LYS A 138 7.50 18.47 9.60
N SER A 139 6.69 18.73 10.62
CA SER A 139 5.39 19.37 10.43
C SER A 139 5.59 20.81 9.94
N GLU A 140 4.69 21.31 9.09
CA GLU A 140 4.64 22.73 8.70
C GLU A 140 4.36 23.58 9.96
N GLY A 141 5.41 23.89 10.72
CA GLY A 141 5.31 24.57 12.01
C GLY A 141 6.53 24.36 12.92
N GLU A 142 7.32 23.30 12.72
CA GLU A 142 8.57 23.04 13.44
C GLU A 142 9.80 23.52 12.63
N ALA A 143 9.77 24.78 12.18
CA ALA A 143 10.97 25.47 11.72
C ALA A 143 11.68 26.11 12.93
N GLU A 144 12.83 25.52 13.29
CA GLU A 144 13.91 26.09 14.10
C GLU A 144 13.69 26.19 15.62
N ALA A 145 14.11 25.14 16.33
CA ALA A 145 14.51 25.19 17.73
C ALA A 145 15.68 24.24 18.02
N GLU A 146 16.63 24.13 17.11
CA GLU A 146 17.92 23.48 17.39
C GLU A 146 19.03 24.31 16.71
N GLY A 147 19.63 25.22 17.48
CA GLY A 147 20.74 26.04 16.98
C GLY A 147 21.04 27.31 17.78
N GLU A 148 21.05 27.27 19.12
CA GLU A 148 21.72 28.31 19.92
C GLU A 148 22.55 27.63 21.03
N GLU A 149 23.80 27.28 20.70
CA GLU A 149 24.88 27.35 21.69
C GLU A 149 25.50 28.75 21.56
N PRO A 150 25.36 29.65 22.54
CA PRO A 150 26.14 30.87 22.54
C PRO A 150 27.56 30.55 23.01
N GLU A 151 28.51 30.96 22.16
CA GLU A 151 29.96 30.87 22.32
C GLU A 151 30.45 31.37 23.68
N GLU A 152 31.44 30.67 24.25
CA GLU A 152 32.18 31.11 25.42
C GLU A 152 32.86 32.47 25.17
N GLU A 153 32.43 33.50 25.89
CA GLU A 153 33.16 34.77 26.01
C GLU A 153 34.52 34.50 26.70
N LYS A 154 35.60 34.63 25.93
CA LYS A 154 36.94 34.87 26.48
C LYS A 154 37.10 36.36 26.74
N GLU A 155 37.12 36.76 28.00
CA GLU A 155 37.67 38.05 28.42
C GLU A 155 39.10 37.86 28.97
N GLU A 156 39.95 38.83 28.61
CA GLU A 156 41.40 38.97 28.90
C GLU A 156 41.74 39.24 30.36
#